data_AF-A0A0L8FJM2-F1
#
_entry.id   AF-A0A0L8FJM2-F1
#
_cell.length_a   1.000
_cell.length_b   1.000
_cell.length_c   1.000
_cell.angle_alpha   90.00
_cell.angle_beta   90.00
_cell.angle_gamma   90.00
#
_symmetry.space_group_name_H-M   'P 1'
#
loop_
_entity.id
_entity.type
_entity.pdbx_description
1 polymer ?
#
loop_
_entity_poly.entity_id
_entity_poly.type
_entity_poly.pdbx_seq_one_letter_code
_entity_poly.pdbx_strand_id
1 'polypeptide(L)'
;AYCGFHDHLQQDAGYLPAVCSGNWGCGAFGGDHQLKALIQMMACAEAHRDLCYFTFNDKRLAKELCEMHRFLTSHFIITCKYSKCYS
;
A
#
# COMPACT_ATOMS: atom_id res chain seq x y z
N ALA A 1 -0.93 5.68 9.14
CA ALA A 1 -1.43 5.19 7.85
C ALA A 1 -2.94 5.01 7.90
N TYR A 2 -3.46 4.03 8.64
CA TYR A 2 -4.90 3.73 8.73
C TYR A 2 -5.82 4.95 8.90
N CYS A 3 -5.58 5.81 9.92
CA CYS A 3 -6.44 6.98 10.16
C CYS A 3 -6.52 7.96 8.97
N GLY A 4 -5.53 7.98 8.08
CA GLY A 4 -5.56 8.78 6.85
C GLY A 4 -6.14 8.05 5.64
N PHE A 5 -6.30 6.72 5.72
CA PHE A 5 -6.86 5.89 4.64
C PHE A 5 -8.33 5.58 4.89
N HIS A 6 -8.73 5.45 6.15
CA HIS A 6 -10.09 5.16 6.57
C HIS A 6 -10.99 6.37 6.39
N ASP A 7 -12.15 6.17 5.75
CA ASP A 7 -13.16 7.19 5.56
C ASP A 7 -14.46 6.76 6.27
N HIS A 8 -14.77 7.44 7.38
CA HIS A 8 -15.98 7.19 8.17
C HIS A 8 -17.26 7.66 7.47
N LEU A 9 -17.16 8.52 6.45
CA LEU A 9 -18.30 9.14 5.78
C LEU A 9 -18.73 8.38 4.51
N GLN A 10 -17.89 7.47 4.01
CA GLN A 10 -18.09 6.73 2.77
C GLN A 10 -18.29 5.22 2.94
N GLN A 11 -18.60 4.72 4.15
CA GLN A 11 -18.88 3.30 4.36
C GLN A 11 -20.06 2.78 3.50
N ASP A 12 -21.01 3.66 3.15
CA ASP A 12 -22.17 3.33 2.31
C ASP A 12 -21.93 3.58 0.80
N ALA A 13 -20.81 4.20 0.42
CA ALA A 13 -20.43 4.31 -0.96
C ALA A 13 -19.88 2.95 -1.40
N GLY A 14 -20.59 2.23 -2.27
CA GLY A 14 -20.21 0.89 -2.76
C GLY A 14 -18.84 0.79 -3.46
N TYR A 15 -18.03 1.86 -3.45
CA TYR A 15 -16.66 1.89 -3.93
C TYR A 15 -15.84 3.01 -3.25
N LEU A 16 -14.72 2.66 -2.61
CA LEU A 16 -13.69 3.60 -2.15
C LEU A 16 -12.52 3.63 -3.15
N PRO A 17 -12.02 4.82 -3.56
CA PRO A 17 -10.90 4.90 -4.47
C PRO A 17 -9.61 4.36 -3.83
N ALA A 18 -8.70 3.84 -4.66
CA ALA A 18 -7.40 3.39 -4.20
C ALA A 18 -6.61 4.51 -3.51
N VAL A 19 -5.80 4.14 -2.51
CA VAL A 19 -4.81 5.03 -1.91
C VAL A 19 -3.61 5.10 -2.86
N CYS A 20 -3.23 6.30 -3.29
CA CYS A 20 -2.01 6.55 -4.04
C CYS A 20 -0.92 7.03 -3.08
N SER A 21 0.15 6.26 -2.93
CA SER A 21 1.25 6.56 -1.99
C SER A 21 2.60 6.04 -2.50
N GLY A 22 3.66 6.15 -1.73
CA GLY A 22 4.99 5.66 -2.09
C GLY A 22 5.90 5.48 -0.89
N ASN A 23 7.17 5.83 -1.05
CA ASN A 23 8.27 5.70 -0.09
C ASN A 23 8.14 6.64 1.13
N TRP A 24 6.98 6.60 1.80
CA TRP A 24 6.61 7.48 2.91
C TRP A 24 7.57 7.31 4.10
N GLY A 25 8.30 8.38 4.39
CA GLY A 25 9.25 8.43 5.51
C GLY A 25 10.58 7.73 5.24
N CYS A 26 10.92 7.38 3.99
CA CYS A 26 12.15 6.65 3.67
C CYS A 26 13.31 7.55 3.18
N GLY A 27 13.04 8.83 2.88
CA GLY A 27 14.07 9.80 2.47
C GLY A 27 14.85 10.36 3.67
N ALA A 28 14.72 11.67 3.92
CA ALA A 28 15.38 12.34 5.05
C ALA A 28 15.09 11.72 6.43
N PHE A 29 13.95 11.04 6.57
CA PHE A 29 13.54 10.37 7.81
C PHE A 29 14.11 8.95 7.99
N GLY A 30 14.83 8.42 6.98
CA GLY A 30 15.62 7.19 7.12
C GLY A 30 14.83 5.89 7.33
N GLY A 31 13.53 5.87 7.04
CA GLY A 31 12.72 4.66 7.14
C GLY A 31 13.07 3.59 6.09
N ASP A 32 12.83 2.33 6.43
CA ASP A 32 12.99 1.22 5.48
C ASP A 32 11.81 1.13 4.50
N HIS A 33 12.14 0.94 3.22
CA HIS A 33 11.17 0.92 2.13
C HIS A 33 10.19 -0.25 2.23
N GLN A 34 10.70 -1.46 2.48
CA GLN A 34 9.87 -2.66 2.52
C GLN A 34 8.94 -2.63 3.74
N LEU A 35 9.47 -2.26 4.90
CA LEU A 35 8.71 -2.11 6.13
C LEU A 35 7.60 -1.05 5.99
N LYS A 36 7.91 0.12 5.42
CA LYS A 36 6.91 1.18 5.21
C LYS A 36 5.86 0.80 4.17
N ALA A 37 6.23 0.05 3.14
CA ALA A 37 5.26 -0.49 2.19
C ALA A 37 4.33 -1.52 2.84
N LEU A 38 4.88 -2.46 3.62
CA LEU A 38 4.10 -3.47 4.36
C LEU A 38 3.08 -2.82 5.30
N ILE A 39 3.49 -1.82 6.08
CA ILE A 39 2.60 -1.06 6.97
C ILE A 39 1.45 -0.41 6.18
N GLN A 40 1.74 0.15 5.01
CA GLN A 40 0.72 0.76 4.16
C GLN A 40 -0.22 -0.28 3.55
N MET A 41 0.27 -1.45 3.14
CA MET A 41 -0.57 -2.57 2.67
C MET A 41 -1.55 -3.03 3.76
N MET A 42 -1.06 -3.25 4.98
CA MET A 42 -1.91 -3.65 6.12
C MET A 42 -2.95 -2.58 6.44
N ALA A 43 -2.56 -1.31 6.44
CA ALA A 43 -3.49 -0.21 6.68
C ALA A 43 -4.55 -0.08 5.57
N CYS A 44 -4.21 -0.34 4.31
CA CYS A 44 -5.17 -0.33 3.20
C CYS A 44 -6.14 -1.51 3.28
N ALA A 45 -5.64 -2.71 3.62
CA ALA A 45 -6.48 -3.89 3.84
C ALA A 45 -7.52 -3.64 4.94
N GLU A 46 -7.10 -3.10 6.08
CA GLU A 46 -8.00 -2.77 7.19
C GLU A 46 -8.95 -1.61 6.86
N ALA A 47 -8.53 -0.66 6.02
CA ALA A 47 -9.39 0.42 5.55
C ALA A 47 -10.33 0.02 4.39
N HIS A 48 -10.30 -1.24 3.95
CA HIS A 48 -11.03 -1.73 2.78
C HIS A 48 -10.75 -0.92 1.49
N ARG A 49 -9.48 -0.55 1.27
CA ARG A 49 -9.03 0.20 0.09
C ARG A 49 -7.91 -0.52 -0.64
N ASP A 50 -7.88 -0.35 -1.95
CA ASP A 50 -6.75 -0.78 -2.77
C ASP A 50 -5.57 0.20 -2.65
N LEU A 51 -4.36 -0.24 -3.01
CA LEU A 51 -3.12 0.56 -2.93
C LEU A 51 -2.43 0.67 -4.30
N CYS A 52 -2.20 1.89 -4.78
CA CYS A 52 -1.26 2.19 -5.87
C CYS A 52 0.03 2.75 -5.26
N TYR A 53 1.13 2.02 -5.41
CA TYR A 53 2.40 2.36 -4.79
C TYR A 53 3.43 2.81 -5.82
N PHE A 54 3.97 4.01 -5.62
CA PHE A 54 4.98 4.64 -6.45
C PHE A 54 6.37 4.45 -5.85
N THR A 55 7.23 3.73 -6.56
CA THR A 55 8.62 3.47 -6.12
C THR A 55 9.63 4.48 -6.67
N PHE A 56 9.17 5.54 -7.35
CA PHE A 56 10.02 6.59 -7.93
C PHE A 56 11.13 6.01 -8.82
N ASN A 57 10.70 5.26 -9.84
CA ASN A 57 11.53 4.53 -10.79
C ASN A 57 12.48 3.45 -10.20
N ASP A 58 12.38 3.11 -8.91
CA ASP A 58 13.09 1.95 -8.36
C ASP A 58 12.38 0.64 -8.77
N LYS A 59 12.89 0.04 -9.85
CA LYS A 59 12.37 -1.21 -10.43
C LYS A 59 12.63 -2.43 -9.56
N ARG A 60 13.73 -2.43 -8.80
CA ARG A 60 14.07 -3.55 -7.91
C ARG A 60 13.08 -3.58 -6.74
N LEU A 61 12.91 -2.43 -6.08
CA LEU A 61 11.93 -2.28 -5.02
C LEU A 61 10.52 -2.62 -5.52
N ALA A 62 10.12 -2.13 -6.69
CA ALA A 62 8.80 -2.46 -7.25
C ALA A 62 8.57 -3.97 -7.40
N LYS A 63 9.60 -4.73 -7.82
CA LYS A 63 9.53 -6.19 -7.92
C LYS A 63 9.40 -6.83 -6.54
N GLU A 64 10.26 -6.44 -5.60
CA GLU A 64 10.26 -6.96 -4.22
C GLU A 64 8.90 -6.72 -3.53
N LEU A 65 8.34 -5.52 -3.66
CA LEU A 65 7.03 -5.18 -3.09
C LEU A 65 5.88 -5.97 -3.74
N CYS A 66 5.93 -6.21 -5.05
CA CYS A 66 4.97 -7.09 -5.73
C CYS A 66 5.06 -8.53 -5.22
N GLU A 67 6.27 -9.04 -5.01
CA GLU A 67 6.49 -10.41 -4.50
C GLU A 67 5.99 -10.54 -3.05
N MET A 68 6.26 -9.54 -2.22
CA MET A 68 5.74 -9.46 -0.85
C MET A 68 4.21 -9.43 -0.83
N HIS A 69 3.58 -8.55 -1.62
CA HIS A 69 2.11 -8.48 -1.69
C HIS A 69 1.49 -9.81 -2.14
N ARG A 70 2.08 -10.44 -3.17
CA ARG A 70 1.64 -11.76 -3.65
C ARG A 70 1.74 -12.82 -2.57
N PHE A 71 2.84 -12.84 -1.81
CA PHE A 71 3.02 -13.78 -0.71
C PHE A 71 1.96 -13.58 0.40
N LEU A 72 1.69 -12.34 0.79
CA LEU A 72 0.72 -12.04 1.85
C LEU A 72 -0.72 -12.37 1.42
N THR A 73 -1.06 -12.08 0.16
CA THR A 73 -2.38 -12.40 -0.40
C THR A 73 -2.58 -13.91 -0.60
N SER A 74 -1.56 -14.65 -1.03
CA SER A 74 -1.66 -16.11 -1.21
C SER A 74 -1.84 -16.86 0.11
N HIS A 75 -1.46 -16.26 1.23
CA HIS A 75 -1.64 -16.80 2.58
C HIS A 75 -2.82 -16.16 3.33
N PHE A 76 -3.67 -15.39 2.64
CA PHE A 76 -4.84 -14.72 3.22
C PHE A 76 -4.54 -13.78 4.40
N ILE A 77 -3.34 -13.16 4.41
CA ILE A 77 -2.94 -12.21 5.45
C ILE A 77 -3.52 -10.82 5.18
N ILE A 78 -3.60 -10.42 3.90
CA ILE A 78 -4.19 -9.14 3.46
C ILE A 78 -5.15 -9.35 2.30
N THR A 79 -6.13 -8.47 2.15
CA THR A 79 -7.20 -8.57 1.13
C THR A 79 -7.18 -7.43 0.12
N CYS A 80 -6.44 -6.34 0.36
CA CYS A 80 -6.38 -5.21 -0.56
C CYS A 80 -5.68 -5.58 -1.88
N LYS A 81 -6.17 -5.05 -3.01
CA LYS A 81 -5.43 -5.13 -4.28
C LYS A 81 -4.26 -4.15 -4.24
N TYR A 82 -3.20 -4.53 -4.94
CA TYR A 82 -1.99 -3.73 -5.06
C TYR A 82 -1.63 -3.54 -6.52
N SER A 83 -1.34 -2.29 -6.86
CA SER A 83 -0.84 -1.88 -8.17
C SER A 83 0.51 -1.19 -8.00
N LYS A 84 1.54 -1.68 -8.71
CA LYS A 84 2.79 -0.93 -8.83
C LYS A 84 2.62 0.19 -9.84
N CYS A 85 3.08 1.38 -9.49
CA CYS A 85 2.94 2.57 -10.31
C CYS A 85 4.34 3.16 -10.56
N TYR A 86 4.66 3.42 -11.83
CA TYR A 86 5.94 4.02 -12.23
C TYR A 86 5.71 5.52 -12.41
N SER A 87 6.35 6.33 -11.57
CA SER A 87 6.46 7.79 -11.73
C SER A 87 7.92 8.20 -11.58
#